data_AF-A0A527Y3P6-F1
#
_entry.id   AF-A0A527Y3P6-F1
#
_cell.length_a   1.000
_cell.length_b   1.000
_cell.length_c   1.000
_cell.angle_alpha   90.00
_cell.angle_beta   90.00
_cell.angle_gamma   90.00
#
_symmetry.space_group_name_H-M   'P 1'
#
loop_
_entity.id
_entity.type
_entity.pdbx_description
1 polymer ?
#
loop_
_entity_poly.entity_id
_entity_poly.type
_entity_poly.pdbx_seq_one_letter_code
_entity_poly.pdbx_strand_id
1 'polypeptide(L)' 'GTFLCDDVFDGRNIQVRFLWSRITERSARWEQAFSSDGGNTWEINWVMDFARQA' A
#
# COMPACT_ATOMS: atom_id res chain seq x y z
N GLY A 1 -2.44 -9.18 3.53
CA GLY A 1 -1.29 -8.96 4.43
C GLY A 1 -0.92 -7.49 4.42
N THR A 2 -0.35 -7.01 5.53
CA THR A 2 0.09 -5.61 5.70
C THR A 2 1.60 -5.59 5.83
N PHE A 3 2.26 -4.75 5.05
CA PHE A 3 3.71 -4.56 5.07
C PHE A 3 4.01 -3.08 5.26
N LEU A 4 5.00 -2.78 6.10
CA LEU A 4 5.41 -1.42 6.46
C LEU A 4 6.90 -1.26 6.16
N CYS A 5 7.29 -0.12 5.61
CA CYS A 5 8.69 0.28 5.51
C CYS A 5 8.83 1.79 5.66
N ASP A 6 10.01 2.23 6.10
CA ASP A 6 10.37 3.64 6.10
C ASP A 6 11.01 3.99 4.75
N ASP A 7 10.71 5.19 4.23
CA ASP A 7 11.26 5.69 2.98
C ASP A 7 11.49 7.21 3.05
N VAL A 8 12.19 7.78 2.08
CA VAL A 8 12.38 9.22 1.93
C VAL A 8 11.74 9.68 0.62
N PHE A 9 10.68 10.47 0.74
CA PHE A 9 9.98 11.06 -0.40
C PHE A 9 10.13 12.58 -0.37
N ASP A 10 10.59 13.17 -1.47
CA ASP A 10 10.90 14.61 -1.58
C ASP A 10 11.76 15.15 -0.42
N GLY A 11 12.73 14.35 0.03
CA GLY A 11 13.63 14.70 1.14
C GLY A 11 12.99 14.64 2.53
N ARG A 12 11.77 14.11 2.66
CA ARG A 12 11.07 13.90 3.93
C ARG A 12 10.97 12.43 4.26
N ASN A 13 11.25 12.07 5.50
CA ASN A 13 11.00 10.72 5.99
C ASN A 13 9.49 10.47 6.01
N ILE A 14 9.07 9.36 5.40
CA ILE A 14 7.71 8.89 5.38
C ILE A 14 7.67 7.42 5.79
N GLN A 15 6.50 6.97 6.24
CA GLN A 15 6.20 5.56 6.32
C GLN A 15 5.35 5.16 5.12
N VAL A 16 5.70 4.02 4.53
CA VAL A 16 4.98 3.43 3.41
C VAL A 16 4.29 2.16 3.90
N ARG A 17 3.02 1.99 3.53
CA ARG A 17 2.23 0.80 3.82
C ARG A 17 1.75 0.17 2.54
N PHE A 18 1.98 -1.14 2.43
CA PHE A 18 1.40 -1.98 1.40
C PHE A 18 0.34 -2.89 2.02
N LEU A 19 -0.88 -2.82 1.49
CA LEU A 19 -1.99 -3.66 1.91
C LEU A 19 -2.39 -4.58 0.75
N TRP A 20 -2.22 -5.88 0.98
CA TRP A 20 -2.81 -6.92 0.15
C TRP A 20 -4.13 -7.37 0.77
N SER A 21 -5.25 -7.18 0.07
CA SER A 21 -6.59 -7.51 0.53
C SER A 21 -7.40 -8.21 -0.57
N ARG A 22 -8.60 -8.70 -0.23
CA ARG A 22 -9.54 -9.32 -1.18
C ARG A 22 -8.92 -10.44 -2.05
N ILE A 23 -8.03 -11.21 -1.44
CA ILE A 23 -7.33 -12.31 -2.11
C ILE A 23 -8.28 -13.48 -2.28
N THR A 24 -8.45 -13.92 -3.52
CA THR A 24 -9.18 -15.13 -3.93
C THR A 24 -8.29 -15.92 -4.90
N GLU A 25 -8.75 -17.09 -5.35
CA GLU A 25 -8.04 -17.86 -6.39
C GLU A 25 -7.88 -17.09 -7.72
N ARG A 26 -8.77 -16.12 -7.96
CA ARG A 26 -8.90 -15.40 -9.23
C ARG A 26 -8.56 -13.92 -9.15
N SER A 27 -8.40 -13.35 -7.95
CA SER A 27 -8.21 -11.91 -7.78
C SER A 27 -7.42 -11.56 -6.53
N ALA A 28 -6.86 -10.35 -6.51
CA ALA A 28 -6.34 -9.72 -5.31
C ALA A 28 -6.44 -8.20 -5.46
N ARG A 29 -6.46 -7.48 -4.35
CA ARG A 29 -6.32 -6.02 -4.34
C ARG A 29 -5.05 -5.65 -3.60
N TRP A 30 -4.32 -4.69 -4.15
CA TRP A 30 -3.13 -4.12 -3.55
C TRP A 30 -3.27 -2.61 -3.44
N GLU A 31 -2.89 -2.07 -2.30
CA GLU A 31 -2.97 -0.64 -2.01
C GLU A 31 -1.64 -0.18 -1.41
N GLN A 32 -1.13 0.95 -1.90
CA GLN A 32 -0.01 1.67 -1.31
C GLN A 32 -0.55 2.94 -0.63
N ALA A 33 -0.06 3.20 0.57
CA ALA A 33 -0.32 4.45 1.27
C ALA A 33 0.94 5.03 1.88
N PHE A 34 1.04 6.36 1.90
CA PHE A 34 2.10 7.10 2.57
C PHE A 34 1.58 7.74 3.85
N SER A 35 2.47 7.87 4.82
CA SER A 35 2.24 8.61 6.05
C SER A 35 3.44 9.52 6.31
N SER A 36 3.20 10.81 6.45
CA SER A 36 4.22 11.80 6.82
C SER A 36 4.24 12.12 8.32
N ASP A 37 3.36 11.51 9.11
CA ASP A 37 3.16 11.79 10.53
C ASP A 37 3.45 10.58 11.44
N GLY A 38 4.29 9.66 10.96
CA GLY A 38 4.70 8.47 11.73
C GLY A 38 3.62 7.40 11.85
N GLY A 39 2.74 7.30 10.85
CA GLY A 39 1.73 6.26 10.74
C GLY A 39 0.40 6.58 11.39
N ASN A 40 0.18 7.83 11.83
CA ASN A 40 -1.09 8.26 12.43
C ASN A 40 -2.17 8.45 11.36
N THR A 41 -1.81 9.07 10.24
CA THR A 41 -2.67 9.22 9.06
C THR A 41 -2.01 8.60 7.84
N TRP A 42 -2.84 8.09 6.93
CA TRP A 42 -2.40 7.37 5.73
C TRP A 42 -3.15 7.88 4.52
N GLU A 43 -2.42 8.37 3.52
CA GLU A 43 -2.96 8.73 2.22
C GLU A 43 -2.74 7.58 1.25
N ILE A 44 -3.83 6.99 0.74
CA ILE A 44 -3.74 5.98 -0.32
C ILE A 44 -3.41 6.69 -1.62
N ASN A 45 -2.18 6.49 -2.10
CA ASN A 45 -1.71 7.08 -3.34
C ASN A 45 -1.80 6.11 -4.53
N TRP A 46 -1.93 4.81 -4.28
CA TRP A 46 -2.08 3.81 -5.34
C TRP A 46 -2.99 2.67 -4.93
N VAL A 47 -3.92 2.33 -5.82
CA VAL A 47 -4.73 1.13 -5.80
C VAL A 47 -4.50 0.31 -7.08
N MET A 48 -4.30 -1.00 -6.94
CA MET A 48 -4.31 -1.96 -8.04
C MET A 48 -5.26 -3.12 -7.74
N ASP A 49 -6.08 -3.50 -8.73
CA ASP A 49 -6.90 -4.70 -8.69
C ASP A 49 -6.33 -5.73 -9.69
N PHE A 50 -5.94 -6.89 -9.17
CA PHE A 50 -5.42 -8.02 -9.94
C PHE A 50 -6.54 -8.99 -10.28
N ALA A 51 -6.52 -9.49 -11.51
CA ALA A 51 -7.38 -10.57 -11.97
C ALA A 51 -6.56 -11.62 -12.73
N ARG A 52 -6.83 -12.90 -12.47
CA ARG A 52 -6.25 -14.03 -13.22
C ARG A 52 -6.94 -14.12 -14.58
N GLN A 53 -6.18 -14.00 -15.66
CA GLN A 53 -6.66 -14.28 -17.01
C GLN A 53 -6.70 -15.80 -17.28
N ALA A 54 -7.63 -16.22 -18.13
CA ALA A 54 -7.88 -17.61 -18.49
C ALA A 54 -6.88 -18.12 -19.54
#